data_AF-A0A661DS16-F1
#
_entry.id   AF-A0A661DS16-F1
#
_cell.length_a   1.000
_cell.length_b   1.000
_cell.length_c   1.000
_cell.angle_alpha   90.00
_cell.angle_beta   90.00
_cell.angle_gamma   90.00
#
_symmetry.space_group_name_H-M   'P 1'
#
loop_
_entity.id
_entity.type
_entity.pdbx_description
1 polymer ?
#
loop_
_entity_poly.entity_id
_entity_poly.type
_entity_poly.pdbx_seq_one_letter_code
_entity_poly.pdbx_strand_id
1 'polypeptide(L)'
;ILVVGSPNSSNSNRLRELAENKGVTSYLIDEASQIEKVWIAGKQSIGVTAGASAPEGIVRGVVEQLSRWGAVLAAESQGKSEPVTFALPAELKVTAKS
;
A
#
# COMPACT_ATOMS: atom_id res chain seq x y z
N ILE A 1 2.76 -9.76 4.82
CA ILE A 1 2.67 -8.33 4.45
C ILE A 1 1.86 -8.22 3.17
N LEU A 2 0.82 -7.39 3.14
CA LEU A 2 0.09 -7.06 1.93
C LEU A 2 0.68 -5.75 1.38
N VAL A 3 1.16 -5.79 0.14
CA VAL A 3 1.69 -4.63 -0.56
C VAL A 3 0.65 -4.19 -1.58
N VAL A 4 0.13 -2.97 -1.42
CA VAL A 4 -0.85 -2.39 -2.33
C VAL A 4 -0.11 -1.72 -3.50
N GLY A 5 -0.42 -2.15 -4.71
CA GLY A 5 0.08 -1.56 -5.94
C GLY A 5 0.05 -2.51 -7.12
N SER A 6 0.27 -1.97 -8.31
CA SER A 6 0.18 -2.73 -9.55
C SER A 6 1.40 -3.64 -9.79
N PRO A 7 1.22 -4.81 -10.45
CA PRO A 7 2.32 -5.71 -10.82
C PRO A 7 3.42 -5.09 -11.68
N ASN A 8 3.11 -4.03 -12.44
CA ASN A 8 4.07 -3.30 -13.27
C ASN A 8 4.81 -2.18 -12.51
N SER A 9 4.52 -1.94 -11.23
CA SER A 9 5.20 -0.93 -10.42
C SER A 9 6.50 -1.49 -9.84
N SER A 10 7.64 -0.96 -10.28
CA SER A 10 8.95 -1.36 -9.75
C SER A 10 9.05 -1.13 -8.23
N ASN A 11 8.55 0.01 -7.73
CA ASN A 11 8.57 0.31 -6.30
C ASN A 11 7.72 -0.67 -5.48
N SER A 12 6.50 -0.99 -5.95
CA SER A 12 5.63 -1.94 -5.24
C SER A 12 6.23 -3.35 -5.21
N ASN A 13 6.81 -3.80 -6.33
CA ASN A 13 7.55 -5.07 -6.36
C ASN A 13 8.74 -5.06 -5.40
N ARG A 14 9.50 -3.97 -5.36
CA ARG A 14 10.66 -3.85 -4.47
C ARG A 14 10.29 -3.96 -3.00
N LEU A 15 9.17 -3.37 -2.58
CA LEU A 15 8.63 -3.49 -1.22
C LEU A 15 8.25 -4.96 -0.90
N ARG A 16 7.60 -5.66 -1.83
CA ARG A 16 7.24 -7.08 -1.68
C ARG A 16 8.48 -7.95 -1.52
N GLU A 17 9.44 -7.80 -2.43
CA GLU A 17 10.72 -8.52 -2.39
C GLU A 17 11.47 -8.28 -1.09
N LEU A 18 11.50 -7.04 -0.59
CA LEU A 18 12.16 -6.73 0.68
C LEU A 18 11.53 -7.47 1.86
N ALA A 19 10.20 -7.60 1.88
CA ALA A 19 9.49 -8.37 2.88
C ALA A 19 9.80 -9.88 2.76
N GLU A 20 9.77 -10.42 1.55
CA GLU A 20 10.12 -11.82 1.25
C GLU A 20 11.56 -12.14 1.69
N ASN A 21 12.51 -11.26 1.38
CA ASN A 21 13.93 -11.40 1.76
C ASN A 21 14.14 -11.37 3.28
N LYS A 22 13.19 -10.82 4.05
CA LYS A 22 13.18 -10.86 5.52
C LYS A 22 12.47 -12.09 6.08
N GLY A 23 12.10 -13.05 5.23
CA GLY A 23 11.39 -14.26 5.61
C GLY A 23 9.90 -14.05 5.92
N VAL A 24 9.33 -12.90 5.55
CA VAL A 24 7.93 -12.59 5.79
C VAL A 24 7.13 -12.87 4.52
N THR A 25 6.17 -13.77 4.58
CA THR A 25 5.23 -14.01 3.48
C THR A 25 4.58 -12.70 3.06
N SER A 26 4.71 -12.35 1.78
CA SER A 26 4.15 -11.12 1.25
C SER A 26 3.42 -11.34 -0.07
N TYR A 27 2.44 -10.48 -0.32
CA TYR A 27 1.56 -10.54 -1.49
C TYR A 27 1.44 -9.14 -2.09
N LEU A 28 1.46 -9.05 -3.41
CA LEU A 28 1.16 -7.82 -4.14
C LEU A 28 -0.30 -7.86 -4.58
N ILE A 29 -1.07 -6.85 -4.22
CA ILE A 29 -2.49 -6.72 -4.56
C ILE A 29 -2.76 -5.35 -5.16
N ASP A 30 -3.57 -5.28 -6.20
CA ASP A 30 -4.03 -4.02 -6.79
C ASP A 30 -5.36 -3.55 -6.20
N GLU A 31 -6.13 -4.45 -5.58
CA GLU A 31 -7.41 -4.15 -4.94
C GLU A 31 -7.72 -5.07 -3.73
N ALA A 32 -8.64 -4.65 -2.88
CA ALA A 32 -8.97 -5.36 -1.64
C ALA A 32 -9.65 -6.73 -1.87
N SER A 33 -10.34 -6.91 -2.99
CA SER A 33 -11.01 -8.17 -3.37
C SER A 33 -10.03 -9.31 -3.64
N GLN A 34 -8.78 -9.01 -3.99
CA GLN A 34 -7.75 -10.02 -4.25
C GLN A 34 -7.24 -10.70 -2.98
N ILE A 35 -7.52 -10.15 -1.80
CA ILE A 35 -7.07 -10.76 -0.55
C ILE A 35 -7.81 -12.08 -0.36
N GLU A 36 -7.05 -13.16 -0.19
CA GLU A 36 -7.63 -14.46 0.15
C GLU A 36 -7.56 -14.72 1.66
N LYS A 37 -8.65 -15.24 2.24
CA LYS A 37 -8.71 -15.59 3.67
C LYS A 37 -7.61 -16.58 4.09
N VAL A 38 -7.19 -17.46 3.19
CA VAL A 38 -6.15 -18.45 3.46
C VAL A 38 -4.78 -17.80 3.72
N TRP A 39 -4.51 -16.62 3.15
CA TRP A 39 -3.24 -15.91 3.37
C TRP A 39 -3.06 -15.40 4.80
N ILE A 40 -4.19 -15.17 5.49
CA ILE A 40 -4.23 -14.57 6.82
C ILE A 40 -4.70 -15.56 7.91
N ALA A 41 -5.14 -16.77 7.52
CA ALA A 41 -5.59 -17.80 8.45
C ALA A 41 -4.47 -18.16 9.44
N GLY A 42 -4.79 -18.09 10.74
CA GLY A 42 -3.83 -18.38 11.83
C GLY A 42 -2.73 -17.34 12.03
N LYS A 43 -2.74 -16.21 11.31
CA LYS A 43 -1.78 -15.11 11.51
C LYS A 43 -2.26 -14.20 12.64
N GLN A 44 -1.36 -13.84 13.56
CA GLN A 44 -1.65 -12.90 14.64
C GLN A 44 -1.53 -11.43 14.22
N SER A 45 -0.69 -11.15 13.21
CA SER A 45 -0.41 -9.79 12.74
C SER A 45 -0.33 -9.75 11.22
N ILE A 46 -0.93 -8.72 10.64
CA ILE A 46 -0.95 -8.46 9.19
C ILE A 46 -0.40 -7.05 8.97
N GLY A 47 0.75 -6.95 8.31
CA GLY A 47 1.28 -5.66 7.86
C GLY A 47 0.67 -5.27 6.53
N VAL A 48 0.22 -4.02 6.40
CA VAL A 48 -0.24 -3.42 5.14
C VAL A 48 0.72 -2.28 4.79
N THR A 49 1.17 -2.24 3.54
CA THR A 49 1.99 -1.16 3.00
C THR A 49 1.57 -0.87 1.57
N ALA A 50 2.03 0.23 1.00
CA ALA A 50 1.61 0.69 -0.30
C ALA A 50 2.82 1.23 -1.09
N GLY A 51 2.83 0.98 -2.40
CA GLY A 51 3.76 1.65 -3.28
C GLY A 51 3.44 3.14 -3.41
N ALA A 52 4.42 3.96 -3.78
CA ALA A 52 4.26 5.42 -3.89
C ALA A 52 3.13 5.88 -4.84
N SER A 53 2.75 5.02 -5.79
CA SER A 53 1.70 5.31 -6.78
C SER A 53 0.33 4.71 -6.42
N ALA A 54 0.20 4.03 -5.28
CA ALA A 54 -1.05 3.38 -4.90
C ALA A 54 -2.05 4.40 -4.32
N PRO A 55 -3.29 4.47 -4.83
CA PRO A 55 -4.31 5.36 -4.28
C PRO A 55 -4.65 5.02 -2.83
N GLU A 56 -4.75 6.05 -1.99
CA GLU A 56 -5.09 5.92 -0.56
C GLU A 56 -6.41 5.15 -0.33
N GLY A 57 -7.40 5.37 -1.20
CA GLY A 57 -8.69 4.68 -1.13
C GLY A 57 -8.58 3.15 -1.21
N ILE A 58 -7.59 2.62 -1.94
CA ILE A 58 -7.37 1.17 -2.03
C ILE A 58 -6.78 0.64 -0.74
N VAL A 59 -5.80 1.35 -0.17
CA VAL A 59 -5.18 1.00 1.13
C VAL A 59 -6.25 0.95 2.22
N ARG A 60 -7.11 1.97 2.27
CA ARG A 60 -8.25 1.99 3.19
C ARG A 60 -9.19 0.82 2.96
N GLY A 61 -9.52 0.50 1.71
CA GLY A 61 -10.35 -0.66 1.37
C GLY A 61 -9.77 -1.99 1.86
N VAL A 62 -8.45 -2.16 1.78
CA VAL A 62 -7.73 -3.32 2.33
C VAL A 62 -7.88 -3.38 3.85
N VAL A 63 -7.67 -2.27 4.55
CA VAL A 63 -7.83 -2.20 6.02
C VAL A 63 -9.27 -2.50 6.44
N GLU A 64 -10.25 -1.96 5.74
CA GLU A 64 -11.68 -2.22 5.98
C GLU A 64 -12.03 -3.70 5.77
N GLN A 65 -11.52 -4.31 4.70
CA GLN A 65 -11.74 -5.73 4.41
C GLN A 65 -11.18 -6.62 5.52
N LEU A 66 -9.95 -6.34 5.99
CA LEU A 66 -9.34 -7.07 7.10
C LEU A 66 -10.14 -6.87 8.40
N SER A 67 -10.63 -5.65 8.63
CA SER A 67 -11.46 -5.33 9.82
C SER A 67 -12.78 -6.10 9.81
N ARG A 68 -13.44 -6.23 8.64
CA ARG A 68 -14.64 -7.06 8.48
C ARG A 68 -14.39 -8.55 8.78
N TRP A 69 -13.15 -9.00 8.69
CA TRP A 69 -12.74 -10.35 9.03
C TRP A 69 -12.23 -10.50 10.47
N GLY A 70 -12.35 -9.45 11.28
CA GLY A 70 -12.02 -9.46 12.70
C GLY A 70 -10.63 -8.94 13.04
N ALA A 71 -9.89 -8.39 12.08
CA ALA A 71 -8.66 -7.68 12.40
C ALA A 71 -8.96 -6.38 13.15
N VAL A 72 -8.12 -6.03 14.12
CA VAL A 72 -8.17 -4.73 14.79
C VAL A 72 -7.03 -3.90 14.23
N LEU A 73 -7.35 -2.69 13.75
CA LEU A 73 -6.33 -1.76 13.29
C LEU A 73 -5.46 -1.34 14.47
N ALA A 74 -4.21 -1.80 14.50
CA ALA A 74 -3.19 -1.24 15.35
C ALA A 74 -2.86 0.17 14.85
N ALA A 75 -2.55 1.09 15.77
CA ALA A 75 -2.21 2.47 15.43
C ALA A 75 -1.21 2.52 14.27
N GLU A 76 -1.44 3.41 13.31
CA GLU A 76 -0.49 3.61 12.22
C GLU A 76 0.87 3.94 12.80
N SER A 77 1.87 3.13 12.46
CA SER A 77 3.24 3.43 12.83
C SER A 77 3.61 4.70 12.07
N GLN A 78 3.72 5.83 12.77
CA GLN A 78 4.11 7.08 12.14
C GLN A 78 5.49 6.89 11.52
N GLY A 79 5.52 6.75 10.20
CA GLY A 79 6.75 6.78 9.43
C GLY A 79 7.44 8.13 9.60
N LYS A 80 8.72 8.19 9.28
CA LYS A 80 9.44 9.46 9.24
C LYS A 80 8.80 10.34 8.16
N SER A 81 8.21 11.48 8.56
CA SER A 81 7.66 12.44 7.61
C SER A 81 8.81 13.07 6.83
N GLU A 82 8.87 12.80 5.52
CA GLU A 82 9.83 13.42 4.61
C GLU A 82 9.03 14.27 3.60
N PRO A 83 8.78 15.56 3.90
CA PRO A 83 8.05 16.41 2.98
C PRO A 83 8.90 16.66 1.74
N VAL A 84 8.62 15.93 0.67
CA VAL A 84 9.18 16.17 -0.66
C VAL A 84 8.11 16.86 -1.51
N THR A 85 8.32 18.12 -1.84
CA THR A 85 7.46 18.86 -2.76
C THR A 85 8.18 19.06 -4.07
N PHE A 86 7.62 18.54 -5.16
CA PHE A 86 8.06 18.86 -6.51
C PHE A 86 7.26 20.05 -7.01
N ALA A 87 7.92 21.19 -7.21
CA ALA A 87 7.28 22.34 -7.82
C ALA A 87 6.97 22.03 -9.29
N LEU A 88 5.77 22.38 -9.74
CA LEU A 88 5.44 22.35 -11.17
C LEU A 88 6.43 23.23 -11.93
N PRO A 89 7.10 22.70 -12.98
CA PRO A 89 7.91 23.49 -13.90
C PRO A 89 7.13 24.69 -14.41
N ALA A 90 7.80 25.84 -14.59
CA ALA A 90 7.15 27.09 -14.97
C ALA A 90 6.42 26.97 -16.33
N GLU A 91 6.92 26.08 -17.20
CA GLU A 91 6.40 25.78 -18.53
C GLU A 91 5.02 25.08 -18.49
N LEU A 92 4.67 24.42 -17.38
CA LEU A 92 3.39 23.71 -17.19
C LEU A 92 2.36 24.53 -16.41
N LYS A 93 2.70 25.75 -15.96
CA LYS A 93 1.79 26.61 -15.18
C LYS A 93 0.73 27.32 -16.05
N VAL A 94 0.64 27.03 -17.35
CA VAL A 94 -0.23 27.75 -18.29
C VAL A 94 -1.02 26.78 -19.18
N THR A 95 -2.25 26.46 -18.76
CA THR A 95 -3.51 26.43 -19.57
C THR A 95 -4.70 26.03 -18.69
N ALA A 96 -4.88 26.65 -17.51
CA ALA A 96 -6.20 26.76 -16.90
C ALA A 96 -6.77 28.13 -17.28
N LYS A 97 -7.25 28.26 -18.52
CA LYS A 97 -8.02 29.42 -18.98
C LYS A 97 -9.42 28.94 -19.32
N SER A 98 -10.36 29.39 -18.48
CA SER A 98 -11.81 29.56 -18.69
C SER A 98 -12.66 28.31 -18.87
#